data_AF-A0A7J3DQV8-F1
#
_entry.id   AF-A0A7J3DQV8-F1
#
_cell.length_a   1.000
_cell.length_b   1.000
_cell.length_c   1.000
_cell.angle_alpha   90.00
_cell.angle_beta   90.00
_cell.angle_gamma   90.00
#
_symmetry.space_group_name_H-M   'P 1'
#
loop_
_entity.id
_entity.type
_entity.pdbx_description
1 polymer ?
#
loop_
_entity_poly.entity_id
_entity_poly.type
_entity_poly.pdbx_seq_one_letter_code
_entity_poly.pdbx_strand_id
1 'polypeptide(L)'
;MSCELLVDYPNVIVYGARFSISGRLICEDGIPPQLIVQTLLVCGDIRTLTVNAAVIRDDGTFKVDLETFFPKPSTNKTQCSITVHVISKTISTGLIDKKTLTMIVPS
;
A
#
# COMPACT_ATOMS: atom_id res chain seq x y z
N MET A 1 -6.28 18.50 9.02
CA MET A 1 -7.12 17.30 8.94
C MET A 1 -6.69 16.40 10.08
N SER A 2 -7.51 16.28 11.13
CA SER A 2 -7.23 15.42 12.28
C SER A 2 -7.73 14.02 11.94
N CYS A 3 -6.86 13.22 11.33
CA CYS A 3 -7.18 11.85 10.96
C CYS A 3 -6.03 10.91 11.25
N GLU A 4 -6.38 9.67 11.57
CA GLU A 4 -5.47 8.56 11.80
C GLU A 4 -5.61 7.53 10.67
N LEU A 5 -4.48 7.11 10.13
CA LEU A 5 -4.41 6.06 9.12
C LEU A 5 -3.99 4.75 9.78
N LEU A 6 -4.84 3.74 9.70
CA LEU A 6 -4.56 2.38 10.14
C LEU A 6 -4.47 1.47 8.93
N VAL A 7 -3.36 0.74 8.79
CA VAL A 7 -3.14 -0.15 7.64
C VAL A 7 -2.79 -1.56 8.13
N ASP A 8 -3.50 -2.53 7.58
CA ASP A 8 -3.23 -3.95 7.73
C ASP A 8 -2.46 -4.48 6.51
N TYR A 9 -1.40 -5.23 6.80
CA TYR A 9 -0.46 -5.72 5.81
C TYR A 9 -0.25 -7.22 5.97
N PRO A 10 -0.08 -7.96 4.87
CA PRO A 10 0.36 -9.34 4.96
C PRO A 10 1.79 -9.40 5.54
N ASN A 11 2.08 -10.40 6.36
CA ASN A 11 3.43 -10.60 6.90
C ASN A 11 4.43 -11.02 5.81
N VAL A 12 3.93 -11.75 4.80
CA VAL A 12 4.72 -12.32 3.70
C VAL A 12 3.93 -12.17 2.40
N ILE A 13 4.63 -11.83 1.32
CA ILE A 13 4.10 -11.82 -0.05
C ILE A 13 4.87 -12.81 -0.93
N VAL A 14 4.28 -13.23 -2.04
CA VAL A 14 4.89 -14.18 -2.97
C VAL A 14 5.03 -13.53 -4.34
N TYR A 15 6.21 -13.63 -4.95
CA TYR A 15 6.45 -13.12 -6.30
C TYR A 15 5.50 -13.77 -7.31
N GLY A 16 4.85 -12.95 -8.13
CA GLY A 16 3.87 -13.37 -9.15
C GLY A 16 2.47 -13.64 -8.59
N ALA A 17 2.29 -13.61 -7.26
CA ALA A 17 0.98 -13.75 -6.64
C ALA A 17 0.34 -12.39 -6.39
N ARG A 18 -0.99 -12.33 -6.51
CA ARG A 18 -1.76 -11.19 -6.03
C ARG A 18 -1.81 -11.21 -4.50
N PHE A 19 -1.72 -10.02 -3.92
CA PHE A 19 -1.98 -9.82 -2.50
C PHE A 19 -2.77 -8.52 -2.33
N SER A 20 -3.34 -8.33 -1.14
CA SER A 20 -4.08 -7.12 -0.82
C SER A 20 -3.53 -6.51 0.45
N ILE A 21 -3.61 -5.18 0.53
CA ILE A 21 -3.61 -4.47 1.81
C ILE A 21 -4.97 -3.86 2.03
N SER A 22 -5.34 -3.68 3.28
CA SER A 22 -6.59 -3.03 3.67
C SER A 22 -6.33 -2.10 4.83
N GLY A 23 -7.22 -1.16 5.04
CA GLY A 23 -7.07 -0.27 6.16
C GLY A 23 -8.29 0.60 6.37
N ARG A 24 -8.14 1.51 7.32
CA ARG A 24 -9.17 2.45 7.71
C ARG A 24 -8.55 3.80 7.99
N LEU A 25 -9.19 4.83 7.45
CA LEU A 25 -8.98 6.21 7.82
C LEU A 25 -10.04 6.58 8.87
N ILE A 26 -9.62 7.15 9.99
CA ILE A 26 -10.49 7.60 11.07
C ILE A 26 -10.28 9.10 11.23
N CYS A 27 -11.34 9.89 11.10
CA CYS A 27 -11.28 11.36 11.16
C CYS A 27 -12.27 11.88 12.19
N GLU A 28 -11.89 12.90 12.97
CA GLU A 28 -12.77 13.51 13.97
C GLU A 28 -13.97 14.22 13.32
N ASP A 29 -13.75 14.94 12.22
CA ASP A 29 -14.76 15.72 11.50
C ASP A 29 -15.47 14.94 10.37
N GLY A 30 -15.32 13.62 10.35
CA GLY A 30 -15.78 12.76 9.26
C GLY A 30 -14.79 12.64 8.10
N ILE A 31 -15.04 11.69 7.19
CA ILE A 31 -14.12 11.38 6.09
C ILE A 31 -14.30 12.41 4.96
N PRO A 32 -13.23 13.13 4.57
CA PRO A 32 -13.30 14.01 3.42
C PRO A 32 -13.68 13.25 2.15
N PRO A 33 -14.46 13.85 1.24
CA PRO A 33 -14.84 13.20 0.00
C PRO A 33 -13.63 13.06 -0.94
N GLN A 34 -13.69 12.07 -1.84
CA GLN A 34 -12.74 11.88 -2.94
C GLN A 34 -11.29 11.60 -2.50
N LEU A 35 -11.11 10.98 -1.33
CA LEU A 35 -9.80 10.49 -0.90
C LEU A 35 -9.43 9.20 -1.63
N ILE A 36 -8.16 9.08 -1.98
CA ILE A 36 -7.58 7.93 -2.65
C ILE A 36 -6.40 7.46 -1.80
N VAL A 37 -6.30 6.17 -1.58
CA VAL A 37 -5.06 5.55 -1.10
C VAL A 37 -4.23 5.16 -2.31
N GLN A 38 -3.01 5.68 -2.39
CA GLN A 38 -1.98 5.22 -3.30
C GLN A 38 -1.00 4.35 -2.54
N THR A 39 -0.66 3.21 -3.12
CA THR A 39 0.29 2.26 -2.54
C THR A 39 1.46 2.08 -3.47
N LEU A 40 2.66 2.09 -2.89
CA LEU A 40 3.94 1.92 -3.56
C LEU A 40 4.68 0.75 -2.91
N LEU A 41 4.99 -0.29 -3.69
CA LEU A 41 5.85 -1.40 -3.27
C LEU A 41 7.18 -1.33 -4.01
N VAL A 42 8.28 -1.38 -3.26
CA VAL A 42 9.66 -1.39 -3.75
C VAL A 42 10.41 -2.57 -3.14
N CYS A 43 11.07 -3.41 -3.94
CA CYS A 43 11.69 -4.66 -3.46
C CYS A 43 13.18 -4.76 -3.86
N GLY A 44 14.09 -4.86 -2.89
CA GLY A 44 15.53 -5.10 -3.11
C GLY A 44 16.27 -4.08 -4.00
N ASP A 45 17.48 -4.43 -4.46
CA ASP A 45 18.36 -3.57 -5.28
C ASP A 45 17.77 -3.20 -6.64
N ILE A 46 16.75 -3.94 -7.07
CA ILE A 46 15.97 -3.64 -8.24
C ILE A 46 14.98 -2.56 -7.79
N ARG A 47 15.17 -1.31 -8.23
CA ARG A 47 14.24 -0.18 -7.96
C ARG A 47 12.90 -0.37 -8.69
N THR A 48 12.27 -1.52 -8.52
CA THR A 48 11.05 -1.93 -9.18
C THR A 48 9.87 -1.42 -8.39
N LEU A 49 8.90 -0.86 -9.11
CA LEU A 49 7.85 -0.03 -8.57
C LEU A 49 6.52 -0.65 -8.97
N THR A 50 5.84 -1.32 -8.04
CA THR A 50 4.41 -1.61 -8.20
C THR A 50 3.66 -0.46 -7.55
N VAL A 51 2.80 0.21 -8.32
CA VAL A 51 1.88 1.22 -7.81
C VAL A 51 0.45 0.79 -8.12
N ASN A 52 -0.41 0.84 -7.12
CA ASN A 52 -1.84 0.79 -7.33
C ASN A 52 -2.55 1.77 -6.39
N ALA A 53 -3.82 2.06 -6.67
CA ALA A 53 -4.60 2.98 -5.88
C ALA A 53 -6.05 2.48 -5.73
N ALA A 54 -6.68 2.87 -4.63
CA ALA A 54 -8.09 2.62 -4.37
C ALA A 54 -8.76 3.84 -3.74
N VAL A 55 -10.04 4.02 -4.02
CA VAL A 55 -10.85 5.04 -3.38
C VAL A 55 -11.12 4.65 -1.93
N ILE A 56 -10.97 5.60 -1.00
CA ILE A 56 -11.44 5.44 0.38
C ILE A 56 -12.95 5.61 0.38
N ARG A 57 -13.66 4.64 0.93
CA ARG A 57 -15.11 4.66 1.05
C ARG A 57 -15.56 5.66 2.11
N ASP A 58 -16.85 5.99 2.10
CA ASP A 58 -17.44 6.95 3.05
C ASP A 58 -17.31 6.51 4.52
N ASP A 59 -17.18 5.20 4.77
CA ASP A 59 -16.93 4.63 6.10
C ASP A 59 -15.43 4.67 6.54
N GLY A 60 -14.58 5.24 5.69
CA GLY A 60 -13.14 5.35 5.86
C GLY A 60 -12.35 4.10 5.45
N THR A 61 -13.01 3.02 5.02
CA THR A 61 -12.33 1.78 4.65
C THR A 61 -11.75 1.82 3.25
N PHE A 62 -10.65 1.11 3.04
CA PHE A 62 -10.08 0.89 1.72
C PHE A 62 -9.46 -0.51 1.61
N LYS A 63 -9.32 -0.97 0.36
CA LYS A 63 -8.59 -2.18 0.00
C LYS A 63 -7.85 -1.94 -1.31
N VAL A 64 -6.56 -2.24 -1.33
CA VAL A 64 -5.72 -2.12 -2.53
C VAL A 64 -5.20 -3.51 -2.89
N ASP A 65 -5.54 -3.98 -4.09
CA ASP A 65 -5.00 -5.22 -4.64
C ASP A 65 -3.71 -4.91 -5.39
N LEU A 66 -2.66 -5.67 -5.13
CA LEU A 66 -1.33 -5.47 -5.67
C LEU A 66 -0.86 -6.75 -6.37
N GLU A 67 -0.14 -6.57 -7.46
CA GLU A 67 0.50 -7.63 -8.21
C GLU A 67 1.95 -7.21 -8.49
N THR A 68 2.90 -8.08 -8.21
CA THR A 68 4.32 -7.80 -8.46
C THR A 68 4.56 -7.85 -9.96
N PHE A 69 4.68 -6.69 -10.60
CA PHE A 69 4.90 -6.59 -12.06
C PHE A 69 6.31 -6.06 -12.34
N PHE A 70 7.30 -6.90 -12.07
CA PHE A 70 8.71 -6.57 -12.23
C PHE A 70 9.56 -7.82 -12.45
N PRO A 71 10.83 -7.72 -12.91
CA PRO A 71 11.67 -8.89 -13.15
C PRO A 71 11.82 -9.78 -11.91
N LYS A 72 11.73 -11.11 -12.11
CA LYS A 72 11.90 -12.10 -11.03
C LYS A 72 13.26 -11.89 -10.35
N PRO A 73 13.31 -11.65 -9.02
CA PRO A 73 14.57 -11.55 -8.32
C PRO A 73 15.36 -12.86 -8.40
N SER A 74 16.69 -12.79 -8.39
CA SER A 74 17.59 -13.95 -8.42
C SER A 74 17.70 -14.67 -7.06
N THR A 75 17.26 -14.03 -5.98
CA THR A 75 17.24 -14.60 -4.63
C THR A 75 15.91 -15.27 -4.35
N ASN A 76 15.91 -16.30 -3.49
CA ASN A 76 14.70 -16.98 -3.02
C ASN A 76 13.85 -16.14 -2.05
N LYS A 77 14.42 -15.05 -1.51
CA LYS A 77 13.80 -14.14 -0.55
C LYS A 77 14.35 -12.73 -0.74
N THR A 78 13.50 -11.72 -0.62
CA THR A 78 13.92 -10.30 -0.63
C THR A 78 13.05 -9.47 0.30
N GLN A 79 13.59 -8.33 0.76
CA GLN A 79 12.85 -7.36 1.56
C GLN A 79 12.23 -6.31 0.64
N CYS A 80 10.97 -5.99 0.90
CA CYS A 80 10.23 -4.95 0.20
C CYS A 80 9.79 -3.86 1.17
N SER A 81 9.94 -2.61 0.77
CA SER A 81 9.29 -1.48 1.41
C SER A 81 7.95 -1.24 0.74
N ILE A 82 6.87 -1.22 1.53
CA ILE A 82 5.56 -0.74 1.08
C ILE A 82 5.28 0.61 1.73
N THR A 83 4.74 1.55 0.96
CA THR A 83 4.35 2.88 1.41
C THR A 83 2.92 3.14 0.97
N VAL A 84 2.09 3.60 1.89
CA VAL A 84 0.68 3.90 1.70
C VAL A 84 0.50 5.38 1.94
N HIS A 85 0.01 6.10 0.94
CA HIS A 85 -0.20 7.54 0.99
C HIS A 85 -1.65 7.84 0.70
N VAL A 86 -2.31 8.57 1.59
CA VAL A 86 -3.65 9.11 1.32
C VAL A 86 -3.49 10.41 0.55
N ILE A 87 -4.02 10.45 -0.66
CA ILE A 87 -4.00 11.64 -1.51
C ILE A 87 -5.43 12.13 -1.75
N SER A 88 -5.56 13.44 -1.96
CA SER A 88 -6.77 14.05 -2.47
C SER A 88 -6.41 14.95 -3.64
N LYS A 89 -7.37 15.16 -4.54
CA LYS A 89 -7.24 16.18 -5.60
C LYS A 89 -7.32 17.60 -5.05
N THR A 90 -7.95 17.78 -3.90
CA THR A 90 -8.31 19.10 -3.37
C THR A 90 -7.58 19.48 -2.09
N ILE A 91 -7.04 18.50 -1.36
CA ILE A 91 -6.35 18.72 -0.08
C ILE A 91 -5.07 17.88 0.03
N SER A 92 -4.01 18.46 0.58
CA SER A 92 -2.89 17.66 1.05
C SER A 92 -3.28 17.02 2.38
N THR A 93 -3.24 15.68 2.48
CA THR A 93 -3.56 15.01 3.75
C THR A 93 -2.33 14.80 4.63
N GLY A 94 -1.14 14.62 4.02
CA GLY A 94 0.10 14.30 4.74
C GLY A 94 0.13 12.92 5.40
N LEU A 95 -0.90 12.09 5.19
CA LEU A 95 -1.05 10.80 5.85
C LEU A 95 -0.30 9.71 5.08
N ILE A 96 0.80 9.26 5.66
CA ILE A 96 1.68 8.25 5.09
C ILE A 96 1.93 7.16 6.13
N ASP A 97 1.77 5.91 5.73
CA ASP A 97 2.21 4.74 6.49
C ASP A 97 3.25 3.95 5.67
N LYS A 98 4.20 3.33 6.36
CA LYS A 98 5.29 2.57 5.73
C LYS A 98 5.56 1.28 6.50
N LYS A 99 5.71 0.17 5.78
CA LYS A 99 6.08 -1.12 6.36
C LYS A 99 7.12 -1.86 5.53
N THR A 100 7.89 -2.72 6.18
CA THR A 100 8.77 -3.67 5.51
C THR A 100 8.06 -5.02 5.42
N LEU A 101 7.98 -5.58 4.21
CA LEU A 101 7.42 -6.88 3.91
C LEU A 101 8.53 -7.82 3.45
N THR A 102 8.37 -9.10 3.75
CA THR A 102 9.21 -10.15 3.18
C THR A 102 8.54 -10.73 1.94
N MET A 103 9.24 -10.76 0.81
CA MET A 103 8.80 -11.47 -0.39
C MET A 103 9.53 -12.80 -0.55
N ILE A 104 8.77 -13.86 -0.78
CA ILE A 104 9.26 -15.18 -1.19
C ILE A 104 9.24 -15.27 -2.71
N VAL A 105 10.33 -15.76 -3.29
CA VAL A 105 10.48 -15.95 -4.73
C VAL A 105 10.54 -17.45 -4.99
N PRO A 106 9.45 -18.06 -5.51
CA PRO A 106 9.44 -19.48 -5.83
C PRO A 106 10.47 -19.81 -6.91
N SER A 107 11.07 -21.00 -6.82
CA SER A 107 12.03 -21.54 -7.80
C SER A 107 11.46 -21.54 -9.22
#